data_AF-A0A8T1EJ36-F1
#
_entry.id   AF-A0A8T1EJ36-F1
#
_cell.length_a   1.000
_cell.length_b   1.000
_cell.length_c   1.000
_cell.angle_alpha   90.00
_cell.angle_beta   90.00
_cell.angle_gamma   90.00
#
_symmetry.space_group_name_H-M   'P 1'
#
loop_
_entity.id
_entity.type
_entity.pdbx_description
1 polymer ?
#
loop_
_entity_poly.entity_id
_entity_poly.type
_entity_poly.pdbx_seq_one_letter_code
_entity_poly.pdbx_strand_id
1 'polypeptide(L)'
;MVYISNLSRPANQMLVAKQYKVSIETLNKHISADYKADSKYRFYNGKQMESHLYEGIQPAEFYDKLENALASQKGAFKVNIALGYDLVSLADGEETRYFHPNLANTYVFNTPVAINSRADIRKKVISEIRSMELANKLNYPSSGYKLKSITGFKIYIY
;
A
#
# COMPACT_ATOMS: atom_id res chain seq x y z
N MET A 1 3.80 3.90 -35.18
CA MET A 1 3.59 3.58 -33.75
C MET A 1 3.32 2.09 -33.66
N VAL A 2 4.17 1.30 -32.99
CA VAL A 2 4.00 -0.17 -32.90
C VAL A 2 3.27 -0.49 -31.60
N TYR A 3 2.08 -1.07 -31.71
CA TYR A 3 1.28 -1.47 -30.55
C TYR A 3 1.64 -2.91 -30.17
N ILE A 4 2.31 -3.08 -29.03
CA ILE A 4 2.72 -4.37 -28.50
C ILE A 4 1.87 -4.66 -27.27
N SER A 5 0.92 -5.58 -27.39
CA SER A 5 -0.03 -5.91 -26.32
C SER A 5 0.39 -7.09 -25.44
N ASN A 6 1.34 -7.92 -25.89
CA ASN A 6 1.73 -9.14 -25.20
C ASN A 6 3.23 -9.15 -24.84
N LEU A 7 3.55 -8.79 -23.60
CA LEU A 7 4.91 -8.75 -23.05
C LEU A 7 5.43 -10.11 -22.55
N SER A 8 4.67 -11.20 -22.73
CA SER A 8 5.10 -12.56 -22.37
C SER A 8 6.08 -13.15 -23.39
N ARG A 9 6.20 -12.55 -24.58
CA ARG A 9 7.06 -13.02 -25.66
C ARG A 9 8.42 -12.31 -25.63
N PRO A 10 9.56 -13.04 -25.65
CA PRO A 10 10.90 -12.43 -25.66
C PRO A 10 11.14 -11.43 -26.80
N ALA A 11 10.61 -11.73 -28.01
CA ALA A 11 10.71 -10.83 -29.17
C ALA A 11 10.02 -9.48 -28.92
N ASN A 12 8.90 -9.48 -28.20
CA ASN A 12 8.15 -8.27 -27.86
C ASN A 12 8.85 -7.47 -26.75
N GLN A 13 9.46 -8.15 -25.78
CA GLN A 13 10.29 -7.53 -24.75
C GLN A 13 11.48 -6.80 -25.37
N MET A 14 12.15 -7.39 -26.36
CA MET A 14 13.25 -6.72 -27.09
C MET A 14 12.80 -5.43 -27.80
N LEU A 15 11.64 -5.45 -28.46
CA LEU A 15 11.10 -4.28 -29.15
C LEU A 15 10.76 -3.15 -28.17
N VAL A 16 10.17 -3.48 -27.03
CA VAL A 16 9.86 -2.52 -25.96
C VAL A 16 11.14 -1.99 -25.31
N ALA A 17 12.10 -2.85 -25.00
CA ALA A 17 13.39 -2.44 -24.45
C ALA A 17 14.10 -1.43 -25.37
N LYS A 18 14.12 -1.71 -26.67
CA LYS A 18 14.69 -0.82 -27.70
C LYS A 18 13.93 0.50 -27.83
N GLN A 19 12.60 0.46 -27.81
CA GLN A 19 11.75 1.66 -27.92
C GLN A 19 11.98 2.62 -26.75
N TYR A 20 12.09 2.10 -25.54
CA TYR A 20 12.24 2.89 -24.31
C TYR A 20 13.71 3.05 -23.87
N LYS A 21 14.66 2.55 -24.67
CA LYS A 21 16.11 2.61 -24.39
C LYS A 21 16.48 2.04 -23.00
N VAL A 22 15.81 0.96 -22.60
CA VAL A 22 16.10 0.23 -21.36
C VAL A 22 16.77 -1.11 -21.67
N SER A 23 17.62 -1.61 -20.77
CA SER A 23 18.21 -2.94 -20.96
C SER A 23 17.14 -4.03 -20.83
N ILE A 24 17.30 -5.13 -21.57
CA ILE A 24 16.35 -6.25 -21.51
C ILE A 24 16.30 -6.88 -20.12
N GLU A 25 17.42 -6.88 -19.40
CA GLU A 25 17.51 -7.33 -18.01
C GLU A 25 16.69 -6.42 -17.07
N THR A 26 16.76 -5.10 -17.24
CA THR A 26 15.95 -4.15 -16.47
C THR A 26 14.47 -4.33 -16.77
N LEU A 27 14.12 -4.49 -18.05
CA LEU A 27 12.74 -4.72 -18.47
C LEU A 27 12.19 -6.05 -17.91
N ASN A 28 12.97 -7.14 -18.02
CA ASN A 28 12.59 -8.46 -17.52
C ASN A 28 12.47 -8.48 -16.01
N LYS A 29 13.35 -7.77 -15.30
CA LYS A 29 13.20 -7.52 -13.87
C LYS A 29 11.84 -6.88 -13.60
N HIS A 30 11.49 -5.78 -14.26
CA HIS A 30 10.22 -5.07 -14.02
C HIS A 30 8.95 -5.83 -14.44
N ILE A 31 9.07 -6.77 -15.38
CA ILE A 31 7.97 -7.60 -15.89
C ILE A 31 7.81 -8.91 -15.11
N SER A 32 8.88 -9.38 -14.43
CA SER A 32 8.85 -10.63 -13.65
C SER A 32 7.73 -10.63 -12.62
N ALA A 33 7.02 -11.75 -12.50
CA ALA A 33 6.03 -11.97 -11.46
C ALA A 33 6.66 -11.79 -10.06
N ASP A 34 7.93 -12.17 -9.90
CA ASP A 34 8.69 -12.07 -8.65
C ASP A 34 9.12 -10.63 -8.32
N TYR A 35 9.23 -9.74 -9.31
CA TYR A 35 9.48 -8.32 -9.05
C TYR A 35 8.24 -7.59 -8.55
N LYS A 36 7.06 -8.06 -8.97
CA LYS A 36 5.78 -7.62 -8.41
C LYS A 36 5.46 -8.29 -7.08
N ALA A 37 6.14 -9.39 -6.76
CA ALA A 37 6.16 -9.94 -5.40
C ALA A 37 7.10 -9.07 -4.54
N ASP A 38 6.67 -7.84 -4.27
CA ASP A 38 7.15 -7.09 -3.12
C ASP A 38 6.98 -8.06 -1.92
N SER A 39 8.09 -8.56 -1.35
CA SER A 39 8.05 -9.60 -0.30
C SER A 39 7.20 -9.20 0.92
N LYS A 40 6.85 -7.91 0.98
CA LYS A 40 6.05 -7.27 2.01
C LYS A 40 4.65 -6.86 1.54
N TYR A 41 4.28 -7.14 0.29
CA TYR A 41 2.90 -7.03 -0.20
C TYR A 41 2.19 -8.37 -0.11
N ARG A 42 1.00 -8.38 0.51
CA ARG A 42 0.14 -9.57 0.53
C ARG A 42 -1.26 -9.20 0.10
N PHE A 43 -1.75 -9.94 -0.89
CA PHE A 43 -3.10 -9.80 -1.41
C PHE A 43 -3.98 -10.93 -0.88
N TYR A 44 -5.18 -10.59 -0.45
CA TYR A 44 -6.21 -11.57 -0.07
C TYR A 44 -7.53 -11.20 -0.72
N ASN A 45 -8.11 -12.13 -1.47
CA ASN A 45 -9.42 -11.97 -2.09
C ASN A 45 -10.42 -12.93 -1.43
N GLY A 46 -11.32 -12.38 -0.63
CA GLY A 46 -12.42 -13.11 0.01
C GLY A 46 -13.76 -12.83 -0.66
N LYS A 47 -14.74 -13.70 -0.40
CA LYS A 47 -16.09 -13.62 -1.01
C LYS A 47 -16.83 -12.30 -0.75
N GLN A 48 -16.53 -11.62 0.35
CA GLN A 48 -17.19 -10.37 0.77
C GLN A 48 -16.21 -9.21 0.95
N MET A 49 -14.91 -9.46 0.80
CA MET A 49 -13.89 -8.49 1.14
C MET A 49 -12.57 -8.83 0.47
N GLU A 50 -12.01 -7.84 -0.19
CA GLU A 50 -10.65 -7.83 -0.70
C GLU A 50 -9.74 -7.08 0.28
N SER A 51 -8.49 -7.52 0.46
CA SER A 51 -7.54 -6.79 1.27
C SER A 51 -6.12 -6.78 0.71
N HIS A 52 -5.46 -5.64 0.86
CA HIS A 52 -4.12 -5.36 0.39
C HIS A 52 -3.26 -4.96 1.59
N LEU A 53 -2.33 -5.83 1.99
CA LEU A 53 -1.36 -5.55 3.05
C LEU A 53 -0.05 -5.09 2.42
N TYR A 54 0.48 -3.96 2.89
CA TYR A 54 1.80 -3.46 2.56
C TYR A 54 2.60 -3.31 3.85
N GLU A 55 3.75 -3.96 3.96
CA GLU A 55 4.66 -3.88 5.12
C GLU A 55 6.03 -3.29 4.71
N GLY A 56 6.78 -2.78 5.69
CA GLY A 56 8.08 -2.13 5.51
C GLY A 56 8.17 -1.10 4.38
N ILE A 57 7.13 -0.28 4.21
CA ILE A 57 7.06 0.80 3.20
C ILE A 57 7.75 2.07 3.70
N GLN A 58 8.18 2.92 2.77
CA GLN A 58 8.55 4.29 3.11
C GLN A 58 7.32 5.20 3.19
N PRO A 59 7.34 6.25 4.05
CA PRO A 59 6.23 7.20 4.15
C PRO A 59 5.86 7.87 2.81
N ALA A 60 6.85 8.10 1.95
CA ALA A 60 6.63 8.68 0.62
C ALA A 60 5.81 7.77 -0.30
N GLU A 61 5.92 6.44 -0.14
CA GLU A 61 5.22 5.46 -0.99
C GLU A 61 3.77 5.20 -0.52
N PHE A 62 3.41 5.62 0.69
CA PHE A 62 2.12 5.31 1.30
C PHE A 62 0.94 5.77 0.42
N TYR A 63 0.95 7.05 0.02
CA TYR A 63 -0.15 7.64 -0.75
C TYR A 63 -0.24 7.07 -2.16
N ASP A 64 0.90 6.84 -2.81
CA ASP A 64 0.94 6.29 -4.17
C ASP A 64 0.44 4.84 -4.18
N LYS A 65 0.90 3.99 -3.24
CA LYS A 65 0.42 2.60 -3.12
C LYS A 65 -1.08 2.56 -2.77
N LEU A 66 -1.54 3.44 -1.88
CA LEU A 66 -2.96 3.57 -1.53
C LEU A 66 -3.80 3.99 -2.74
N GLU A 67 -3.45 5.07 -3.43
CA GLU A 67 -4.20 5.56 -4.58
C GLU A 67 -4.27 4.51 -5.70
N ASN A 68 -3.15 3.83 -5.97
CA ASN A 68 -3.08 2.80 -7.00
C ASN A 68 -3.99 1.60 -6.68
N ALA A 69 -4.00 1.12 -5.44
CA ALA A 69 -4.85 -0.01 -5.02
C ALA A 69 -6.35 0.34 -5.05
N LEU A 70 -6.71 1.59 -4.75
CA LEU A 70 -8.10 2.05 -4.84
C LEU A 70 -8.52 2.31 -6.30
N ALA A 71 -7.61 2.81 -7.14
CA ALA A 71 -7.90 3.13 -8.54
C ALA A 71 -8.03 1.89 -9.45
N SER A 72 -7.51 0.74 -9.02
CA SER A 72 -7.66 -0.54 -9.72
C SER A 72 -9.05 -1.17 -9.55
N GLN A 73 -9.83 -0.71 -8.57
CA GLN A 73 -11.16 -1.25 -8.30
C GLN A 73 -12.15 -0.89 -9.40
N LYS A 74 -13.05 -1.83 -9.71
CA LYS A 74 -14.10 -1.67 -10.72
C LYS A 74 -15.43 -1.35 -10.04
N GLY A 75 -15.98 -0.18 -10.34
CA GLY A 75 -17.28 0.24 -9.81
C GLY A 75 -17.20 0.93 -8.45
N ALA A 76 -18.35 1.03 -7.78
CA ALA A 76 -18.45 1.63 -6.45
C ALA A 76 -18.15 0.58 -5.37
N PHE A 77 -17.43 0.98 -4.33
CA PHE A 77 -17.00 0.10 -3.24
C PHE A 77 -16.92 0.88 -1.92
N LYS A 78 -16.79 0.16 -0.81
CA LYS A 78 -16.45 0.78 0.49
C LYS A 78 -15.03 0.40 0.86
N VAL A 79 -14.31 1.32 1.49
CA VAL A 79 -12.93 1.09 1.92
C VAL A 79 -12.71 1.45 3.38
N ASN A 80 -11.97 0.61 4.10
CA ASN A 80 -11.34 1.00 5.35
C ASN A 80 -9.83 0.69 5.31
N ILE A 81 -9.06 1.38 6.13
CA ILE A 81 -7.59 1.29 6.15
C ILE A 81 -7.15 1.09 7.59
N ALA A 82 -6.21 0.17 7.81
CA ALA A 82 -5.51 0.01 9.07
C ALA A 82 -4.03 0.32 8.90
N LEU A 83 -3.38 0.85 9.94
CA LEU A 83 -1.95 1.21 9.94
C LEU A 83 -1.13 0.18 10.71
N GLY A 84 0.07 -0.11 10.20
CA GLY A 84 1.11 -0.89 10.88
C GLY A 84 2.29 0.01 11.18
N TYR A 85 2.91 -0.17 12.34
CA TYR A 85 3.89 0.76 12.84
C TYR A 85 4.94 0.08 13.70
N ASP A 86 6.09 0.74 13.79
CA ASP A 86 7.18 0.34 14.67
C ASP A 86 7.21 1.24 15.89
N LEU A 87 7.33 0.62 17.05
CA LEU A 87 7.65 1.28 18.31
C LEU A 87 9.12 1.07 18.65
N VAL A 88 9.69 2.01 19.37
CA VAL A 88 11.02 1.86 19.98
C VAL A 88 10.94 2.07 21.48
N SER A 89 11.61 1.21 22.23
CA SER A 89 11.67 1.27 23.69
C SER A 89 12.33 2.57 24.16
N LEU A 90 11.79 3.15 25.23
CA LEU A 90 12.37 4.31 25.90
C LEU A 90 13.49 3.93 26.88
N ALA A 91 13.57 2.67 27.30
CA ALA A 91 14.58 2.21 28.26
C ALA A 91 15.98 2.12 27.62
N ASP A 92 16.08 1.40 26.51
CA ASP A 92 17.37 1.08 25.89
C ASP A 92 17.52 1.66 24.47
N GLY A 93 16.44 2.19 23.87
CA GLY A 93 16.45 2.82 22.54
C GLY A 93 16.71 1.88 21.35
N GLU A 94 17.10 0.63 21.59
CA GLU A 94 17.45 -0.35 20.55
C GLU A 94 16.32 -1.32 20.22
N GLU A 95 15.50 -1.71 21.20
CA GLU A 95 14.39 -2.63 20.97
C GLU A 95 13.31 -1.97 20.08
N THR A 96 13.18 -2.46 18.85
CA THR A 96 12.10 -2.08 17.94
C THR A 96 11.04 -3.18 17.91
N ARG A 97 9.77 -2.82 18.11
CA ARG A 97 8.63 -3.75 18.04
C ARG A 97 7.68 -3.36 16.93
N TYR A 98 7.41 -4.30 16.03
CA TYR A 98 6.45 -4.12 14.95
C TYR A 98 5.02 -4.49 15.38
N PHE A 99 4.06 -3.64 15.03
CA PHE A 99 2.64 -3.85 15.24
C PHE A 99 1.94 -3.97 13.88
N HIS A 100 1.29 -5.12 13.67
CA HIS A 100 0.58 -5.41 12.41
C HIS A 100 -0.70 -4.55 12.26
N PRO A 101 -1.04 -4.13 11.03
CA PRO A 101 -2.28 -3.40 10.77
C PRO A 101 -3.54 -4.22 11.07
N ASN A 102 -4.41 -3.70 11.94
CA ASN A 102 -5.66 -4.34 12.32
C ASN A 102 -6.78 -3.30 12.51
N LEU A 103 -7.93 -3.52 11.88
CA LEU A 103 -9.12 -2.65 12.00
C LEU A 103 -9.67 -2.54 13.43
N ALA A 104 -9.32 -3.45 14.33
CA ALA A 104 -9.75 -3.35 15.72
C ALA A 104 -9.08 -2.17 16.47
N ASN A 105 -7.80 -1.89 16.17
CA ASN A 105 -6.98 -1.02 17.00
C ASN A 105 -6.23 0.08 16.23
N THR A 106 -6.04 -0.07 14.92
CA THR A 106 -5.20 0.83 14.11
C THR A 106 -5.95 1.35 12.88
N TYR A 107 -7.27 1.43 12.96
CA TYR A 107 -8.10 1.94 11.87
C TYR A 107 -7.86 3.44 11.66
N VAL A 108 -7.84 3.84 10.39
CA VAL A 108 -7.75 5.25 9.98
C VAL A 108 -9.13 5.90 10.10
N PHE A 109 -10.15 5.22 9.55
CA PHE A 109 -11.53 5.68 9.55
C PHE A 109 -12.37 4.88 10.54
N ASN A 110 -13.18 5.57 11.33
CA ASN A 110 -14.10 4.93 12.29
C ASN A 110 -15.11 4.01 11.58
N THR A 111 -15.46 4.35 10.34
CA THR A 111 -16.40 3.60 9.50
C THR A 111 -15.86 3.50 8.08
N PRO A 112 -16.18 2.43 7.31
CA PRO A 112 -15.79 2.33 5.92
C PRO A 112 -16.31 3.50 5.07
N VAL A 113 -15.44 4.08 4.25
CA VAL A 113 -15.73 5.22 3.37
C VAL A 113 -16.25 4.72 2.03
N ALA A 114 -17.38 5.24 1.58
CA ALA A 114 -17.95 4.89 0.27
C ALA A 114 -17.29 5.69 -0.87
N ILE A 115 -16.79 4.95 -1.86
CA ILE A 115 -16.12 5.46 -3.06
C ILE A 115 -17.01 5.16 -4.27
N ASN A 116 -17.60 6.20 -4.85
CA ASN A 116 -18.48 6.06 -6.01
C ASN A 116 -17.78 6.44 -7.32
N SER A 117 -16.64 7.13 -7.23
CA SER A 117 -15.87 7.60 -8.38
C SER A 117 -14.38 7.69 -8.07
N ARG A 118 -13.54 7.78 -9.10
CA ARG A 118 -12.10 8.01 -8.91
C ARG A 118 -11.79 9.34 -8.21
N ALA A 119 -12.63 10.35 -8.37
CA ALA A 119 -12.45 11.63 -7.69
C ALA A 119 -12.64 11.51 -6.17
N ASP A 120 -13.49 10.59 -5.72
CA ASP A 120 -13.73 10.34 -4.30
C ASP A 120 -12.47 9.82 -3.59
N ILE A 121 -11.60 9.07 -4.28
CA ILE A 121 -10.33 8.58 -3.71
C ILE A 121 -9.50 9.76 -3.20
N ARG A 122 -9.31 10.79 -4.04
CA ARG A 122 -8.54 11.97 -3.65
C ARG A 122 -9.28 12.83 -2.63
N LYS A 123 -10.57 13.06 -2.84
CA LYS A 123 -11.38 13.99 -2.02
C LYS A 123 -11.73 13.45 -0.64
N LYS A 124 -12.10 12.17 -0.54
CA LYS A 124 -12.61 11.55 0.69
C LYS A 124 -11.56 10.71 1.41
N VAL A 125 -10.62 10.10 0.70
CA VAL A 125 -9.61 9.23 1.35
C VAL A 125 -8.31 10.01 1.55
N ILE A 126 -7.65 10.42 0.47
CA ILE A 126 -6.31 11.01 0.55
C ILE A 126 -6.33 12.36 1.28
N SER A 127 -7.26 13.25 0.94
CA SER A 127 -7.37 14.56 1.58
C SER A 127 -7.62 14.44 3.08
N GLU A 128 -8.44 13.48 3.50
CA GLU A 128 -8.78 13.27 4.90
C GLU A 128 -7.59 12.67 5.67
N ILE A 129 -6.89 11.69 5.09
CA ILE A 129 -5.68 11.14 5.71
C ILE A 129 -4.60 12.21 5.86
N ARG A 130 -4.43 13.09 4.87
CA ARG A 130 -3.43 14.18 4.93
C ARG A 130 -3.77 15.25 5.95
N SER A 131 -5.05 15.49 6.23
CA SER A 131 -5.46 16.44 7.27
C SER A 131 -5.39 15.84 8.68
N MET A 132 -5.20 14.52 8.80
CA MET A 132 -5.03 13.84 10.07
C MET A 132 -3.55 13.66 10.44
N GLU A 133 -3.26 13.80 11.72
CA GLU A 133 -2.01 13.29 12.29
C GLU A 133 -2.17 11.79 12.57
N LEU A 134 -1.68 10.94 11.65
CA LEU A 134 -1.86 9.48 11.71
C LEU A 134 -1.33 8.84 13.00
N ALA A 135 -0.32 9.45 13.64
CA ALA A 135 0.21 9.00 14.92
C ALA A 135 -0.87 8.99 16.02
N ASN A 136 -1.82 9.94 15.99
CA ASN A 136 -2.89 10.06 16.99
C ASN A 136 -3.95 8.96 16.86
N LYS A 137 -3.94 8.18 15.77
CA LYS A 137 -4.80 7.01 15.60
C LYS A 137 -4.24 5.74 16.25
N LEU A 138 -2.97 5.77 16.68
CA LEU A 138 -2.28 4.59 17.18
C LEU A 138 -2.36 4.55 18.70
N ASN A 139 -2.93 3.48 19.25
CA ASN A 139 -3.00 3.26 20.68
C ASN A 139 -1.86 2.33 21.12
N TYR A 140 -0.84 2.88 21.77
CA TYR A 140 0.29 2.13 22.32
C TYR A 140 0.73 2.68 23.68
N PRO A 141 1.35 1.87 24.55
CA PRO A 141 1.81 2.31 25.87
C PRO A 141 2.96 3.32 25.75
N SER A 142 2.60 4.61 25.78
CA SER A 142 3.53 5.73 25.65
C SER A 142 4.52 5.87 26.81
N SER A 143 4.26 5.20 27.93
CA SER A 143 5.14 5.19 29.11
C SER A 143 6.44 4.41 28.90
N GLY A 144 6.42 3.38 28.04
CA GLY A 144 7.58 2.53 27.75
C GLY A 144 8.09 2.63 26.32
N TYR A 145 7.28 3.19 25.41
CA TYR A 145 7.56 3.16 23.98
C TYR A 145 7.22 4.50 23.32
N LYS A 146 8.00 4.86 22.29
CA LYS A 146 7.66 5.94 21.35
C LYS A 146 7.44 5.39 19.95
N LEU A 147 6.57 6.04 19.18
CA LEU A 147 6.40 5.75 17.75
C LEU A 147 7.70 6.05 17.02
N LYS A 148 8.23 5.06 16.31
CA LYS A 148 9.39 5.21 15.44
C LYS A 148 8.95 5.65 14.05
N SER A 149 8.05 4.89 13.44
CA SER A 149 7.53 5.16 12.10
C SER A 149 6.31 4.31 11.78
N ILE A 150 5.44 4.82 10.91
CA ILE A 150 4.40 4.02 10.25
C ILE A 150 5.07 3.31 9.08
N THR A 151 5.17 1.99 9.18
CA THR A 151 5.92 1.16 8.23
C THR A 151 5.05 0.16 7.49
N GLY A 152 3.75 0.14 7.74
CA GLY A 152 2.83 -0.65 6.95
C GLY A 152 1.41 -0.13 6.99
N PHE A 153 0.57 -0.67 6.12
CA PHE A 153 -0.87 -0.47 6.17
C PHE A 153 -1.58 -1.61 5.46
N LYS A 154 -2.84 -1.81 5.82
CA LYS A 154 -3.73 -2.76 5.17
C LYS A 154 -5.00 -2.07 4.72
N ILE A 155 -5.30 -2.19 3.44
CA ILE A 155 -6.54 -1.72 2.82
C ILE A 155 -7.55 -2.86 2.89
N TYR A 156 -8.79 -2.55 3.24
CA TYR A 156 -9.93 -3.45 3.26
C TYR A 156 -11.00 -2.87 2.35
N ILE A 157 -11.39 -3.61 1.31
CA ILE A 157 -12.33 -3.19 0.28
C ILE A 157 -13.53 -4.14 0.32
N TYR A 158 -14.73 -3.56 0.41
CA TYR A 158 -16.01 -4.26 0.53
C TYR A 158 -16.92 -3.95 -0.65
#